data_AF-A0A3Q1GHJ6-F1
#
_entry.id   AF-A0A3Q1GHJ6-F1
#
_cell.length_a   1.000
_cell.length_b   1.000
_cell.length_c   1.000
_cell.angle_alpha   90.00
_cell.angle_beta   90.00
_cell.angle_gamma   90.00
#
_symmetry.space_group_name_H-M   'P 1'
#
loop_
_entity.id
_entity.type
_entity.pdbx_description
1 polymer ?
#
loop_
_entity_poly.entity_id
_entity_poly.type
_entity_poly.pdbx_seq_one_letter_code
_entity_poly.pdbx_strand_id
1 'polypeptide(L)'
;MSIFPRISLKPEVTEYLKSVFLNKEVLAAVGHQEADCRFQKLLTCLSHPPSYTCVRVSTHLAPLEEIRHKLGEELKKQTCSSSEQDVSAQILPHPRITDVLLLPVDGPRAVEQLSSEVVVGAQCGSAVLRGAHVFAPGILASPKYMKAGDVVSVFSDLEGRCTRGATSFQGKKVFVGNGVAEMDRSSIFCTDEPARGVGVRMVEPLYQSPSFDGVLPSLAFLQNLPSVVVGHVLGPRPGERILDMCAAPGGKTCHIAALMKDQGEVVALDRIRNKIDRIRQNAQMLHLQSVKAYCFNSTQAVSGDSAQENEGPPFPAESFDRVLLDAPCSGLGQRPNMGSTWSLKEICSYPPLQRKLFHAAVRLLKKGGVLVYSTCTVTLAENEEQVAWALETFPCLTLHPQEPHVGAGGMPGAGLSPEQLRLLQRFSPELSWDQTETTTPLQCRADGDTIGFFIAKFLKN
;
A
#
# COMPACT_ATOMS: atom_id res chain seq x y z
N MET A 1 18.78 -10.45 -16.69
CA MET A 1 18.96 -9.02 -16.38
C MET A 1 17.61 -8.43 -16.01
N SER A 2 17.53 -7.60 -14.98
CA SER A 2 16.30 -6.92 -14.54
C SER A 2 15.68 -6.09 -15.67
N ILE A 3 14.37 -6.18 -15.90
CA ILE A 3 13.70 -5.44 -16.98
C ILE A 3 13.57 -3.96 -16.65
N PHE A 4 13.29 -3.63 -15.39
CA PHE A 4 13.27 -2.24 -14.96
C PHE A 4 14.62 -1.82 -14.37
N PRO A 5 15.01 -0.55 -14.58
CA PRO A 5 16.10 0.04 -13.83
C PRO A 5 15.72 0.15 -12.34
N ARG A 6 16.73 0.42 -11.51
CA ARG A 6 16.52 0.79 -10.10
C ARG A 6 15.62 2.02 -9.99
N ILE A 7 14.94 2.14 -8.86
CA ILE A 7 14.07 3.28 -8.58
C ILE A 7 14.84 4.60 -8.79
N SER A 8 14.25 5.51 -9.57
CA SER A 8 14.83 6.82 -9.82
C SER A 8 14.60 7.74 -8.63
N LEU A 9 15.64 8.01 -7.85
CA LEU A 9 15.63 8.90 -6.69
C LEU A 9 16.58 10.09 -6.93
N LYS A 10 16.32 11.21 -6.25
CA LYS A 10 17.28 12.32 -6.21
C LYS A 10 18.58 11.88 -5.51
N PRO A 11 19.77 12.35 -5.94
CA PRO A 11 21.06 11.92 -5.38
C PRO A 11 21.13 12.03 -3.85
N GLU A 12 20.64 13.13 -3.28
CA GLU A 12 20.62 13.36 -1.84
C GLU A 12 19.72 12.37 -1.07
N VAL A 13 18.65 11.89 -1.70
CA VAL A 13 17.76 10.89 -1.11
C VAL A 13 18.40 9.51 -1.17
N THR A 14 19.05 9.18 -2.28
CA THR A 14 19.80 7.92 -2.41
C THR A 14 20.92 7.83 -1.37
N GLU A 15 21.67 8.91 -1.17
CA GLU A 15 22.75 8.94 -0.17
C GLU A 15 22.21 8.85 1.26
N TYR A 16 21.10 9.53 1.55
CA TYR A 16 20.41 9.38 2.83
C TYR A 16 19.99 7.94 3.09
N LEU A 17 19.31 7.28 2.14
CA LEU A 17 18.91 5.89 2.31
C LEU A 17 20.12 4.96 2.42
N LYS A 18 21.20 5.21 1.67
CA LYS A 18 22.43 4.44 1.81
C LYS A 18 22.99 4.53 3.23
N SER A 19 23.01 5.73 3.82
CA SER A 19 23.47 5.94 5.21
C SER A 19 22.62 5.18 6.24
N VAL A 20 21.31 5.04 5.96
CA VAL A 20 20.38 4.28 6.80
C VAL A 20 20.66 2.78 6.73
N PHE A 21 20.84 2.23 5.53
CA PHE A 21 21.02 0.80 5.32
C PHE A 21 22.47 0.32 5.56
N LEU A 22 23.44 1.24 5.60
CA LEU A 22 24.84 0.98 5.95
C LEU A 22 25.22 1.62 7.30
N ASN A 23 24.25 1.71 8.23
CA ASN A 23 24.54 2.21 9.57
C ASN A 23 25.46 1.23 10.34
N LYS A 24 26.11 1.73 11.40
CA LYS A 24 27.12 0.96 12.15
C LYS A 24 26.61 -0.36 12.71
N GLU A 25 25.36 -0.41 13.18
CA GLU A 25 24.77 -1.62 13.75
C GLU A 25 24.44 -2.66 12.66
N VAL A 26 23.92 -2.22 11.52
CA VAL A 26 23.70 -3.11 10.37
C VAL A 26 25.03 -3.66 9.86
N LEU A 27 26.05 -2.81 9.71
CA LEU A 27 27.39 -3.23 9.30
C LEU A 27 28.00 -4.22 10.28
N ALA A 28 27.79 -4.04 11.59
CA ALA A 28 28.26 -4.99 12.60
C ALA A 28 27.50 -6.33 12.54
N ALA A 29 26.21 -6.31 12.20
CA ALA A 29 25.38 -7.50 12.16
C ALA A 29 25.60 -8.38 10.93
N VAL A 30 25.82 -7.78 9.75
CA VAL A 30 25.88 -8.54 8.47
C VAL A 30 27.15 -8.30 7.65
N GLY A 31 27.97 -7.32 8.02
CA GLY A 31 29.14 -6.92 7.25
C GLY A 31 28.81 -5.98 6.08
N HIS A 32 29.83 -5.27 5.60
CA HIS A 32 29.66 -4.23 4.58
C HIS A 32 29.18 -4.77 3.23
N GLN A 33 29.74 -5.88 2.76
CA GLN A 33 29.42 -6.45 1.45
C GLN A 33 27.94 -6.86 1.38
N GLU A 34 27.44 -7.52 2.42
CA GLU A 34 26.05 -7.96 2.49
C GLU A 34 25.09 -6.78 2.67
N ALA A 35 25.43 -5.79 3.52
CA ALA A 35 24.62 -4.59 3.69
C ALA A 35 24.47 -3.79 2.38
N ASP A 36 25.56 -3.58 1.63
CA ASP A 36 25.50 -2.92 0.33
C ASP A 36 24.70 -3.76 -0.68
N CYS A 37 24.91 -5.08 -0.72
CA CYS A 37 24.12 -6.00 -1.56
C CYS A 37 22.62 -5.85 -1.31
N ARG A 38 22.17 -5.87 -0.05
CA ARG A 38 20.76 -5.67 0.34
C ARG A 38 20.24 -4.30 -0.09
N PHE A 39 21.03 -3.24 0.08
CA PHE A 39 20.64 -1.91 -0.36
C PHE A 39 20.48 -1.84 -1.89
N GLN A 40 21.39 -2.43 -2.66
CA GLN A 40 21.25 -2.50 -4.12
C GLN A 40 20.06 -3.35 -4.56
N LYS A 41 19.78 -4.48 -3.86
CA LYS A 41 18.59 -5.31 -4.08
C LYS A 41 17.32 -4.51 -3.80
N LEU A 42 17.26 -3.75 -2.70
CA LEU A 42 16.14 -2.88 -2.35
C LEU A 42 15.83 -1.89 -3.48
N LEU A 43 16.82 -1.12 -3.93
CA LEU A 43 16.62 -0.15 -5.00
C LEU A 43 16.14 -0.80 -6.31
N THR A 44 16.47 -2.07 -6.53
CA THR A 44 16.04 -2.83 -7.71
C THR A 44 14.62 -3.37 -7.54
N CYS A 45 14.31 -4.00 -6.41
CA CYS A 45 13.01 -4.61 -6.16
C CYS A 45 11.88 -3.56 -6.07
N LEU A 46 12.19 -2.35 -5.59
CA LEU A 46 11.21 -1.27 -5.49
C LEU A 46 10.56 -0.92 -6.84
N SER A 47 11.32 -0.99 -7.94
CA SER A 47 10.78 -0.73 -9.29
C SER A 47 9.87 -1.84 -9.83
N HIS A 48 9.83 -3.01 -9.20
CA HIS A 48 9.12 -4.19 -9.68
C HIS A 48 7.83 -4.43 -8.89
N PRO A 49 6.74 -4.83 -9.56
CA PRO A 49 5.52 -5.19 -8.84
C PRO A 49 5.79 -6.41 -7.94
N PRO A 50 5.05 -6.55 -6.82
CA PRO A 50 5.02 -7.80 -6.08
C PRO A 50 4.54 -8.95 -6.98
N SER A 51 5.07 -10.16 -6.77
CA SER A 51 4.68 -11.38 -7.48
C SER A 51 3.26 -11.86 -7.19
N TYR A 52 2.58 -11.24 -6.23
CA TYR A 52 1.19 -11.53 -5.91
C TYR A 52 0.35 -10.25 -5.83
N THR A 53 -0.82 -10.31 -6.45
CA THR A 53 -1.92 -9.39 -6.18
C THR A 53 -2.71 -9.92 -4.98
N CYS A 54 -2.72 -9.13 -3.91
CA CYS A 54 -3.40 -9.46 -2.66
C CYS A 54 -4.79 -8.82 -2.62
N VAL A 55 -5.79 -9.66 -2.37
CA VAL A 55 -7.20 -9.28 -2.26
C VAL A 55 -7.67 -9.62 -0.85
N ARG A 56 -8.10 -8.61 -0.11
CA ARG A 56 -8.84 -8.81 1.14
C ARG A 56 -10.29 -9.13 0.80
N VAL A 57 -10.85 -10.15 1.42
CA VAL A 57 -12.25 -10.54 1.22
C VAL A 57 -13.14 -10.14 2.40
N SER A 58 -14.40 -9.84 2.10
CA SER A 58 -15.42 -9.48 3.09
C SER A 58 -16.05 -10.73 3.72
N THR A 59 -15.30 -11.40 4.61
CA THR A 59 -15.77 -12.63 5.28
C THR A 59 -16.98 -12.42 6.20
N HIS A 60 -17.31 -11.17 6.53
CA HIS A 60 -18.54 -10.81 7.25
C HIS A 60 -19.80 -10.92 6.38
N LEU A 61 -19.66 -10.94 5.05
CA LEU A 61 -20.78 -11.07 4.10
C LEU A 61 -20.93 -12.48 3.53
N ALA A 62 -19.83 -13.17 3.25
CA ALA A 62 -19.84 -14.52 2.68
C ALA A 62 -18.58 -15.31 3.07
N PRO A 63 -18.63 -16.65 3.11
CA PRO A 63 -17.46 -17.49 3.35
C PRO A 63 -16.37 -17.32 2.29
N LEU A 64 -15.10 -17.50 2.69
CA LEU A 64 -13.92 -17.34 1.82
C LEU A 64 -14.02 -18.11 0.50
N GLU A 65 -14.39 -19.40 0.55
CA GLU A 65 -14.47 -20.24 -0.65
C GLU A 65 -15.57 -19.80 -1.61
N GLU A 66 -16.69 -19.27 -1.11
CA GLU A 66 -17.75 -18.72 -1.95
C GLU A 66 -17.28 -17.46 -2.67
N ILE A 67 -16.59 -16.55 -1.95
CA ILE A 67 -16.02 -15.34 -2.55
C ILE A 67 -14.95 -15.71 -3.57
N ARG A 68 -14.09 -16.68 -3.25
CA ARG A 68 -13.06 -17.20 -4.16
C ARG A 68 -13.67 -17.74 -5.45
N HIS A 69 -14.73 -18.53 -5.36
CA HIS A 69 -15.43 -19.06 -6.53
C HIS A 69 -16.03 -17.94 -7.38
N LYS A 70 -16.78 -17.02 -6.76
CA LYS A 70 -17.35 -15.84 -7.44
C LYS A 70 -16.29 -14.99 -8.12
N LEU A 71 -15.15 -14.78 -7.45
CA LEU A 71 -14.02 -14.03 -7.99
C LEU A 71 -13.43 -14.75 -9.21
N GLY A 72 -13.25 -16.07 -9.13
CA GLY A 72 -12.82 -16.89 -10.26
C GLY A 72 -13.73 -16.74 -11.47
N GLU A 73 -15.05 -16.82 -11.28
CA GLU A 73 -16.03 -16.64 -12.37
C GLU A 73 -16.00 -15.24 -12.99
N GLU A 74 -15.81 -14.18 -12.18
CA GLU A 74 -15.73 -12.82 -12.70
C GLU A 74 -14.42 -12.57 -13.46
N LEU A 75 -13.31 -13.14 -13.00
CA LEU A 75 -12.02 -13.04 -13.69
C LEU A 75 -11.99 -13.85 -14.98
N LYS A 76 -12.67 -15.01 -15.05
CA LYS A 76 -12.84 -15.78 -16.30
C LYS A 76 -13.46 -14.95 -17.42
N LYS A 77 -14.41 -14.05 -17.10
CA LYS A 77 -15.04 -13.17 -18.09
C LYS A 77 -14.06 -12.16 -18.70
N GLN A 78 -12.99 -11.80 -17.99
CA GLN A 78 -11.98 -10.86 -18.48
C GLN A 78 -10.96 -11.52 -19.41
N THR A 79 -10.70 -12.81 -19.22
CA THR A 79 -9.79 -13.60 -20.07
C THR A 79 -10.55 -14.15 -21.28
N CYS A 80 -10.55 -13.44 -22.41
CA CYS A 80 -11.18 -13.87 -23.67
C CYS A 80 -10.46 -15.04 -24.38
N SER A 81 -9.78 -15.94 -23.66
CA SER A 81 -9.04 -17.06 -24.23
C SER A 81 -9.76 -18.39 -23.97
N SER A 82 -10.00 -19.13 -25.05
CA SER A 82 -10.58 -20.47 -25.14
C SER A 82 -9.75 -21.60 -24.50
N SER A 83 -8.89 -21.30 -23.53
CA SER A 83 -8.17 -22.29 -22.74
C SER A 83 -8.97 -22.61 -21.47
N GLU A 84 -9.45 -23.84 -21.34
CA GLU A 84 -10.17 -24.43 -20.20
C GLU A 84 -9.33 -24.51 -18.89
N GLN A 85 -8.39 -23.59 -18.67
CA GLN A 85 -7.71 -23.51 -17.38
C GLN A 85 -8.63 -22.83 -16.38
N ASP A 86 -8.94 -23.54 -15.30
CA ASP A 86 -9.78 -23.05 -14.24
C ASP A 86 -9.09 -21.89 -13.50
N VAL A 87 -9.40 -20.66 -13.89
CA VAL A 87 -8.89 -19.42 -13.26
C VAL A 87 -9.12 -19.42 -11.75
N SER A 88 -10.15 -20.13 -11.25
CA SER A 88 -10.40 -20.28 -9.82
C SER A 88 -9.31 -21.09 -9.08
N ALA A 89 -8.64 -22.02 -9.78
CA ALA A 89 -7.53 -22.80 -9.25
C ALA A 89 -6.25 -21.96 -9.08
N GLN A 90 -6.14 -20.82 -9.76
CA GLN A 90 -5.00 -19.89 -9.64
C GLN A 90 -5.15 -18.91 -8.47
N ILE A 91 -6.37 -18.73 -7.95
CA ILE A 91 -6.62 -17.90 -6.77
C ILE A 91 -6.34 -18.75 -5.53
N LEU A 92 -5.32 -18.38 -4.75
CA LEU A 92 -4.85 -19.16 -3.62
C LEU A 92 -5.28 -18.49 -2.30
N PRO A 93 -5.92 -19.20 -1.36
CA PRO A 93 -6.11 -18.67 -0.02
C PRO A 93 -4.76 -18.55 0.70
N HIS A 94 -4.61 -17.50 1.50
CA HIS A 94 -3.42 -17.33 2.32
C HIS A 94 -3.44 -18.32 3.51
N PRO A 95 -2.36 -19.08 3.77
CA PRO A 95 -2.39 -20.16 4.76
C PRO A 95 -2.58 -19.68 6.21
N ARG A 96 -2.11 -18.46 6.53
CA ARG A 96 -2.14 -17.89 7.90
C ARG A 96 -3.11 -16.73 8.10
N ILE A 97 -3.70 -16.20 7.04
CA ILE A 97 -4.51 -14.97 7.09
C ILE A 97 -5.83 -15.29 6.39
N THR A 98 -6.86 -15.48 7.19
CA THR A 98 -8.10 -16.18 6.80
C THR A 98 -9.00 -15.41 5.85
N ASP A 99 -8.74 -14.12 5.66
CA ASP A 99 -9.50 -13.21 4.81
C ASP A 99 -8.68 -12.65 3.63
N VAL A 100 -7.62 -13.38 3.23
CA VAL A 100 -6.77 -13.01 2.10
C VAL A 100 -6.80 -14.07 1.00
N LEU A 101 -7.03 -13.60 -0.22
CA LEU A 101 -6.78 -14.34 -1.46
C LEU A 101 -5.55 -13.74 -2.18
N LEU A 102 -4.72 -14.63 -2.70
CA LEU A 102 -3.50 -14.33 -3.43
C LEU A 102 -3.66 -14.74 -4.89
N LEU A 103 -3.35 -13.82 -5.80
CA LEU A 103 -3.35 -14.08 -7.24
C LEU A 103 -1.91 -13.91 -7.74
N PRO A 104 -1.27 -14.97 -8.27
CA PRO A 104 0.04 -14.85 -8.88
C PRO A 104 0.04 -13.83 -10.03
N VAL A 105 1.09 -13.02 -10.10
CA VAL A 105 1.34 -12.09 -11.20
C VAL A 105 2.29 -12.77 -12.17
N ASP A 106 1.86 -12.93 -13.43
CA ASP A 106 2.69 -13.50 -14.47
C ASP A 106 3.52 -12.40 -15.14
N GLY A 107 4.85 -12.52 -15.09
CA GLY A 107 5.76 -11.59 -15.73
C GLY A 107 7.13 -11.51 -15.06
N PRO A 108 8.06 -10.79 -15.71
CA PRO A 108 7.79 -9.98 -16.89
C PRO A 108 7.75 -10.77 -18.20
N ARG A 109 6.89 -10.34 -19.13
CA ARG A 109 6.71 -10.94 -20.45
C ARG A 109 7.51 -10.22 -21.53
N ALA A 110 7.93 -10.96 -22.56
CA ALA A 110 8.57 -10.37 -23.74
C ALA A 110 7.50 -9.74 -24.64
N VAL A 111 7.43 -8.42 -24.66
CA VAL A 111 6.45 -7.64 -25.45
C VAL A 111 7.21 -6.67 -26.35
N GLU A 112 6.89 -6.68 -27.64
CA GLU A 112 7.49 -5.78 -28.63
C GLU A 112 6.88 -4.37 -28.54
N GLN A 113 7.75 -3.36 -28.60
CA GLN A 113 7.32 -1.96 -28.56
C GLN A 113 6.87 -1.51 -29.96
N LEU A 114 5.73 -0.83 -30.01
CA LEU A 114 5.14 -0.28 -31.21
C LEU A 114 5.60 1.17 -31.43
N SER A 115 5.42 1.67 -32.66
CA SER A 115 5.79 3.05 -33.01
C SER A 115 4.85 4.12 -32.42
N SER A 116 3.62 3.74 -32.06
CA SER A 116 2.60 4.64 -31.53
C SER A 116 2.67 4.68 -30.02
N GLU A 117 3.04 5.82 -29.44
CA GLU A 117 3.37 5.93 -28.00
C GLU A 117 2.36 6.78 -27.21
N VAL A 118 1.84 6.24 -26.12
CA VAL A 118 1.07 6.96 -25.10
C VAL A 118 1.89 7.07 -23.82
N VAL A 119 1.96 8.26 -23.23
CA VAL A 119 2.73 8.49 -21.99
C VAL A 119 1.78 8.80 -20.85
N VAL A 120 1.96 8.09 -19.74
CA VAL A 120 1.20 8.24 -18.50
C VAL A 120 2.08 8.72 -17.35
N GLY A 121 1.47 9.29 -16.32
CA GLY A 121 2.21 9.66 -15.11
C GLY A 121 2.70 8.43 -14.32
N ALA A 122 3.74 8.62 -13.50
CA ALA A 122 4.38 7.55 -12.73
C ALA A 122 3.38 6.68 -11.93
N GLN A 123 2.44 7.29 -11.21
CA GLN A 123 1.42 6.56 -10.44
C GLN A 123 0.50 5.71 -11.33
N CYS A 124 0.13 6.23 -12.50
CA CYS A 124 -0.67 5.48 -13.47
C CYS A 124 0.14 4.31 -14.05
N GLY A 125 1.43 4.52 -14.34
CA GLY A 125 2.34 3.46 -14.76
C GLY A 125 2.45 2.34 -13.71
N SER A 126 2.60 2.70 -12.44
CA SER A 126 2.60 1.74 -11.33
C SER A 126 1.28 0.98 -11.21
N ALA A 127 0.14 1.64 -11.45
CA ALA A 127 -1.17 0.99 -11.45
C ALA A 127 -1.32 0.00 -12.62
N VAL A 128 -0.81 0.34 -13.80
CA VAL A 128 -0.80 -0.56 -14.98
C VAL A 128 0.02 -1.81 -14.71
N LEU A 129 1.20 -1.66 -14.10
CA LEU A 129 2.04 -2.80 -13.68
C LEU A 129 1.39 -3.68 -12.59
N ARG A 130 0.30 -3.21 -11.97
CA ARG A 130 -0.53 -3.94 -11.01
C ARG A 130 -1.82 -4.49 -11.63
N GLY A 131 -1.98 -4.41 -12.95
CA GLY A 131 -3.12 -4.96 -13.69
C GLY A 131 -4.21 -3.95 -14.06
N ALA A 132 -4.02 -2.66 -13.78
CA ALA A 132 -5.01 -1.65 -14.15
C ALA A 132 -4.97 -1.31 -15.66
N HIS A 133 -6.12 -0.92 -16.19
CA HIS A 133 -6.16 -0.19 -17.46
C HIS A 133 -5.73 1.27 -17.26
N VAL A 134 -5.41 1.96 -18.36
CA VAL A 134 -5.09 3.38 -18.32
C VAL A 134 -6.39 4.18 -18.42
N PHE A 135 -6.72 4.90 -17.35
CA PHE A 135 -7.85 5.83 -17.35
C PHE A 135 -7.45 7.19 -17.93
N ALA A 136 -8.39 7.88 -18.58
CA ALA A 136 -8.14 9.14 -19.28
C ALA A 136 -7.44 10.25 -18.44
N PRO A 137 -7.71 10.40 -17.12
CA PRO A 137 -6.95 11.34 -16.28
C PRO A 137 -5.46 11.01 -16.15
N GLY A 138 -5.08 9.74 -16.29
CA GLY A 138 -3.69 9.29 -16.18
C GLY A 138 -2.82 9.55 -17.43
N ILE A 139 -3.45 9.83 -18.58
CA ILE A 139 -2.77 10.06 -19.85
C ILE A 139 -2.21 11.49 -19.88
N LEU A 140 -0.90 11.62 -20.09
CA LEU A 140 -0.20 12.90 -20.19
C LEU A 140 0.09 13.27 -21.65
N ALA A 141 0.57 12.33 -22.45
CA ALA A 141 0.86 12.54 -23.87
C ALA A 141 0.30 11.41 -24.74
N SER A 142 -0.03 11.75 -25.98
CA SER A 142 -0.44 10.78 -27.00
C SER A 142 -0.14 11.29 -28.40
N PRO A 143 -0.12 10.43 -29.43
CA PRO A 143 0.14 10.85 -30.80
C PRO A 143 -0.96 11.79 -31.31
N LYS A 144 -0.58 12.76 -32.15
CA LYS A 144 -1.48 13.83 -32.63
C LYS A 144 -2.77 13.29 -33.28
N TYR A 145 -2.69 12.15 -33.95
CA TYR A 145 -3.79 11.56 -34.72
C TYR A 145 -4.34 10.27 -34.10
N MET A 146 -4.08 10.02 -32.82
CA MET A 146 -4.59 8.84 -32.12
C MET A 146 -6.11 8.80 -32.10
N LYS A 147 -6.68 7.69 -32.54
CA LYS A 147 -8.12 7.39 -32.54
C LYS A 147 -8.43 6.18 -31.68
N ALA A 148 -9.69 6.07 -31.25
CA ALA A 148 -10.20 4.85 -30.66
C ALA A 148 -10.02 3.66 -31.62
N GLY A 149 -9.53 2.54 -31.11
CA GLY A 149 -9.16 1.34 -31.85
C GLY A 149 -7.66 1.23 -32.18
N ASP A 150 -6.90 2.33 -32.08
CA ASP A 150 -5.45 2.30 -32.37
C ASP A 150 -4.71 1.45 -31.34
N VAL A 151 -3.80 0.60 -31.80
CA VAL A 151 -2.87 -0.13 -30.92
C VAL A 151 -1.69 0.77 -30.58
N VAL A 152 -1.42 0.90 -29.29
CA VAL A 152 -0.42 1.83 -28.74
C VAL A 152 0.47 1.16 -27.71
N SER A 153 1.72 1.59 -27.64
CA SER A 153 2.64 1.28 -26.55
C SER A 153 2.52 2.32 -25.45
N VAL A 154 2.33 1.86 -24.22
CA VAL A 154 2.18 2.72 -23.05
C VAL A 154 3.51 2.85 -22.32
N PHE A 155 3.88 4.08 -22.00
CA PHE A 155 5.09 4.43 -21.27
C PHE A 155 4.78 5.23 -20.01
N SER A 156 5.49 4.94 -18.93
CA SER A 156 5.44 5.70 -17.67
C SER A 156 6.53 6.77 -17.66
N ASP A 157 6.15 8.04 -17.44
CA ASP A 157 7.10 9.13 -17.16
C ASP A 157 7.72 8.97 -15.77
N LEU A 158 9.04 8.76 -15.70
CA LEU A 158 9.77 8.55 -14.44
C LEU A 158 10.19 9.86 -13.76
N GLU A 159 10.22 10.96 -14.52
CA GLU A 159 10.77 12.23 -14.05
C GLU A 159 9.67 13.22 -13.66
N GLY A 160 8.42 12.93 -14.03
CA GLY A 160 7.28 13.83 -13.82
C GLY A 160 7.42 15.13 -14.61
N ARG A 161 8.08 15.07 -15.77
CA ARG A 161 8.37 16.23 -16.63
C ARG A 161 7.47 16.30 -17.86
N CYS A 162 6.72 15.24 -18.15
CA CYS A 162 5.78 15.23 -19.26
C CYS A 162 4.58 16.14 -18.95
N THR A 163 4.32 17.11 -19.82
CA THR A 163 3.19 18.02 -19.68
C THR A 163 1.92 17.39 -20.27
N ARG A 164 0.80 17.55 -19.56
CA ARG A 164 -0.50 17.07 -20.04
C ARG A 164 -0.86 17.75 -21.36
N GLY A 165 -1.21 16.95 -22.37
CA GLY A 165 -1.51 17.43 -23.72
C GLY A 165 -0.29 17.44 -24.65
N ALA A 166 0.89 16.96 -24.24
CA ALA A 166 2.01 16.80 -25.16
C ALA A 166 1.68 15.78 -26.27
N THR A 167 2.34 15.92 -27.43
CA THR A 167 2.19 14.99 -28.57
C THR A 167 3.25 13.89 -28.57
N SER A 168 4.33 14.07 -27.84
CA SER A 168 5.43 13.12 -27.65
C SER A 168 6.24 13.51 -26.41
N PHE A 169 7.08 12.59 -25.93
CA PHE A 169 7.97 12.83 -24.79
C PHE A 169 9.32 12.13 -25.02
N GLN A 170 10.40 12.90 -24.85
CA GLN A 170 11.79 12.45 -25.04
C GLN A 170 12.56 12.31 -23.72
N GLY A 171 11.90 12.55 -22.57
CA GLY A 171 12.51 12.34 -21.25
C GLY A 171 12.60 10.87 -20.87
N LYS A 172 13.05 10.58 -19.65
CA LYS A 172 13.17 9.19 -19.18
C LYS A 172 11.78 8.59 -18.97
N LYS A 173 11.48 7.58 -19.78
CA LYS A 173 10.22 6.85 -19.76
C LYS A 173 10.48 5.34 -19.75
N VAL A 174 9.58 4.58 -19.14
CA VAL A 174 9.65 3.11 -19.07
C VAL A 174 8.44 2.52 -19.75
N PHE A 175 8.67 1.57 -20.66
CA PHE A 175 7.61 0.82 -21.30
C PHE A 175 6.89 -0.06 -20.25
N VAL A 176 5.55 -0.04 -20.26
CA VAL A 176 4.74 -0.85 -19.33
C VAL A 176 3.85 -1.88 -20.04
N GLY A 177 3.75 -1.81 -21.37
CA GLY A 177 3.03 -2.77 -22.22
C GLY A 177 2.26 -2.12 -23.36
N ASN A 178 1.60 -2.95 -24.16
CA ASN A 178 0.74 -2.50 -25.25
C ASN A 178 -0.75 -2.52 -24.86
N GLY A 179 -1.50 -1.59 -25.46
CA GLY A 179 -2.93 -1.41 -25.24
C GLY A 179 -3.66 -0.97 -26.50
N VAL A 180 -4.99 -0.99 -26.45
CA VAL A 180 -5.86 -0.44 -27.48
C VAL A 180 -6.46 0.86 -26.95
N ALA A 181 -6.34 1.96 -27.70
CA ALA A 181 -6.96 3.22 -27.35
C ALA A 181 -8.50 3.08 -27.39
N GLU A 182 -9.17 3.49 -26.32
CA GLU A 182 -10.65 3.48 -26.22
C GLU A 182 -11.23 4.88 -26.43
N MET A 183 -10.37 5.88 -26.62
CA MET A 183 -10.74 7.28 -26.79
C MET A 183 -9.86 7.96 -27.82
N ASP A 184 -10.45 8.89 -28.56
CA ASP A 184 -9.71 9.82 -29.41
C ASP A 184 -8.91 10.80 -28.56
N ARG A 185 -7.78 11.30 -29.09
CA ARG A 185 -6.97 12.32 -28.42
C ARG A 185 -7.77 13.58 -28.05
N SER A 186 -8.66 14.03 -28.94
CA SER A 186 -9.52 15.19 -28.70
C SER A 186 -10.43 14.98 -27.49
N SER A 187 -10.96 13.78 -27.30
CA SER A 187 -11.81 13.44 -26.16
C SER A 187 -11.07 13.42 -24.82
N ILE A 188 -9.73 13.36 -24.83
CA ILE A 188 -8.89 13.34 -23.60
C ILE A 188 -8.44 14.75 -23.21
N PHE A 189 -8.13 15.61 -24.20
CA PHE A 189 -7.45 16.90 -23.97
C PHE A 189 -8.25 18.13 -24.43
N CYS A 190 -9.28 17.96 -25.24
CA CYS A 190 -10.08 19.05 -25.81
C CYS A 190 -11.52 18.99 -25.26
N THR A 191 -11.66 18.82 -23.94
CA THR A 191 -12.96 18.74 -23.25
C THR A 191 -13.03 19.78 -22.14
N ASP A 192 -14.21 20.39 -21.97
CA ASP A 192 -14.47 21.36 -20.89
C ASP A 192 -14.47 20.69 -19.52
N GLU A 193 -14.91 19.43 -19.46
CA GLU A 193 -14.85 18.60 -18.26
C GLU A 193 -13.70 17.56 -18.34
N PRO A 194 -13.06 17.22 -17.20
CA PRO A 194 -12.04 16.19 -17.16
C PRO A 194 -12.59 14.85 -17.65
N ALA A 195 -12.01 14.31 -18.72
CA ALA A 195 -12.39 13.03 -19.29
C ALA A 195 -12.30 11.90 -18.24
N ARG A 196 -13.30 11.02 -18.20
CA ARG A 196 -13.40 9.88 -17.29
C ARG A 196 -13.54 8.59 -18.06
N GLY A 197 -13.21 7.47 -17.42
CA GLY A 197 -13.27 6.15 -18.04
C GLY A 197 -11.93 5.70 -18.61
N VAL A 198 -11.94 4.52 -19.23
CA VAL A 198 -10.74 3.89 -19.81
C VAL A 198 -10.33 4.66 -21.05
N GLY A 199 -9.09 5.15 -21.08
CA GLY A 199 -8.49 5.79 -22.25
C GLY A 199 -7.66 4.81 -23.07
N VAL A 200 -6.93 3.89 -22.42
CA VAL A 200 -6.24 2.78 -23.09
C VAL A 200 -6.51 1.48 -22.33
N ARG A 201 -7.12 0.51 -22.99
CA ARG A 201 -7.31 -0.84 -22.47
C ARG A 201 -6.05 -1.66 -22.73
N MET A 202 -5.35 -2.03 -21.65
CA MET A 202 -4.13 -2.84 -21.73
C MET A 202 -4.45 -4.25 -22.25
N VAL A 203 -3.74 -4.68 -23.30
CA VAL A 203 -3.92 -6.02 -23.93
C VAL A 203 -2.68 -6.90 -23.80
N GLU A 204 -1.49 -6.30 -23.84
CA GLU A 204 -0.21 -7.00 -23.66
C GLU A 204 0.64 -6.24 -22.61
N PRO A 205 0.23 -6.21 -21.33
CA PRO A 205 1.05 -5.61 -20.27
C PRO A 205 2.35 -6.39 -20.02
N LEU A 206 3.41 -5.72 -19.55
CA LEU A 206 4.64 -6.43 -19.17
C LEU A 206 4.41 -7.42 -18.02
N TYR A 207 3.53 -7.07 -17.09
CA TYR A 207 3.09 -7.94 -15.99
C TYR A 207 1.60 -8.17 -16.13
N GLN A 208 1.21 -9.43 -16.29
CA GLN A 208 -0.18 -9.84 -16.36
C GLN A 208 -0.71 -10.02 -14.93
N SER A 209 -1.59 -9.09 -14.54
CA SER A 209 -2.41 -9.16 -13.33
C SER A 209 -3.84 -8.80 -13.72
N PRO A 210 -4.87 -9.44 -13.17
CA PRO A 210 -6.25 -9.12 -13.49
C PRO A 210 -6.63 -7.70 -13.07
N SER A 211 -7.60 -7.11 -13.77
CA SER A 211 -8.19 -5.83 -13.41
C SER A 211 -9.28 -6.06 -12.35
N PHE A 212 -9.26 -5.26 -11.30
CA PHE A 212 -10.27 -5.31 -10.23
C PHE A 212 -11.25 -4.14 -10.29
N ASP A 213 -11.25 -3.38 -11.38
CA ASP A 213 -12.23 -2.31 -11.56
C ASP A 213 -13.64 -2.92 -11.68
N GLY A 214 -14.52 -2.59 -10.73
CA GLY A 214 -15.89 -3.11 -10.68
C GLY A 214 -16.04 -4.60 -10.31
N VAL A 215 -14.96 -5.30 -9.97
CA VAL A 215 -15.00 -6.74 -9.65
C VAL A 215 -15.43 -6.95 -8.20
N LEU A 216 -16.63 -7.52 -8.01
CA LEU A 216 -17.20 -7.86 -6.70
C LEU A 216 -17.00 -6.76 -5.63
N PRO A 217 -17.45 -5.51 -5.88
CA PRO A 217 -17.08 -4.35 -5.07
C PRO A 217 -17.43 -4.46 -3.58
N SER A 218 -18.45 -5.25 -3.22
CA SER A 218 -18.83 -5.51 -1.82
C SER A 218 -18.06 -6.66 -1.16
N LEU A 219 -17.46 -7.56 -1.94
CA LEU A 219 -16.82 -8.79 -1.43
C LEU A 219 -15.30 -8.80 -1.55
N ALA A 220 -14.71 -8.02 -2.45
CA ALA A 220 -13.28 -7.98 -2.72
C ALA A 220 -12.74 -6.56 -2.57
N PHE A 221 -11.61 -6.41 -1.87
CA PHE A 221 -10.93 -5.15 -1.68
C PHE A 221 -9.44 -5.32 -1.94
N LEU A 222 -8.90 -4.61 -2.93
CA LEU A 222 -7.46 -4.64 -3.21
C LEU A 222 -6.67 -3.99 -2.06
N GLN A 223 -5.83 -4.78 -1.40
CA GLN A 223 -5.06 -4.34 -0.25
C GLN A 223 -3.77 -5.15 -0.18
N ASN A 224 -2.63 -4.47 -0.04
CA ASN A 224 -1.35 -5.15 0.10
C ASN A 224 -1.33 -6.01 1.37
N LEU A 225 -0.68 -7.18 1.30
CA LEU A 225 -0.62 -8.14 2.40
C LEU A 225 -0.23 -7.50 3.75
N PRO A 226 0.85 -6.70 3.86
CA PRO A 226 1.21 -6.07 5.13
C PRO A 226 0.10 -5.15 5.68
N SER A 227 -0.65 -4.49 4.81
CA SER A 227 -1.77 -3.62 5.21
C SER A 227 -2.98 -4.41 5.71
N VAL A 228 -3.15 -5.68 5.32
CA VAL A 228 -4.16 -6.59 5.90
C VAL A 228 -3.66 -7.12 7.24
N VAL A 229 -2.38 -7.48 7.35
CA VAL A 229 -1.75 -7.92 8.59
C VAL A 229 -1.95 -6.91 9.72
N VAL A 230 -1.89 -5.60 9.44
CA VAL A 230 -2.16 -4.53 10.44
C VAL A 230 -3.50 -4.71 11.15
N GLY A 231 -4.59 -5.03 10.41
CA GLY A 231 -5.91 -5.23 11.00
C GLY A 231 -5.95 -6.41 11.96
N HIS A 232 -5.30 -7.52 11.59
CA HIS A 232 -5.17 -8.71 12.43
C HIS A 232 -4.29 -8.46 13.67
N VAL A 233 -3.15 -7.77 13.50
CA VAL A 233 -2.22 -7.43 14.60
C VAL A 233 -2.88 -6.52 15.63
N LEU A 234 -3.72 -5.58 15.19
CA LEU A 234 -4.55 -4.74 16.07
C LEU A 234 -5.48 -5.62 16.92
N GLY A 235 -5.99 -6.73 16.37
CA GLY A 235 -6.82 -7.70 17.07
C GLY A 235 -8.11 -7.09 17.63
N PRO A 236 -8.92 -6.41 16.82
CA PRO A 236 -10.16 -5.78 17.26
C PRO A 236 -11.20 -6.83 17.69
N ARG A 237 -11.94 -6.59 18.79
CA ARG A 237 -13.00 -7.49 19.25
C ARG A 237 -14.39 -6.87 19.04
N PRO A 238 -15.42 -7.69 18.75
CA PRO A 238 -16.81 -7.23 18.72
C PRO A 238 -17.19 -6.45 19.99
N GLY A 239 -17.84 -5.30 19.80
CA GLY A 239 -18.30 -4.41 20.88
C GLY A 239 -17.29 -3.35 21.33
N GLU A 240 -16.04 -3.42 20.87
CA GLU A 240 -15.02 -2.41 21.22
C GLU A 240 -15.19 -1.10 20.45
N ARG A 241 -14.57 -0.06 20.99
CA ARG A 241 -14.47 1.26 20.37
C ARG A 241 -13.05 1.49 19.87
N ILE A 242 -12.90 1.62 18.55
CA ILE A 242 -11.59 1.66 17.87
C ILE A 242 -11.43 2.96 17.11
N LEU A 243 -10.23 3.54 17.19
CA LEU A 243 -9.86 4.75 16.45
C LEU A 243 -8.84 4.43 15.35
N ASP A 244 -9.14 4.81 14.11
CA ASP A 244 -8.18 4.91 13.02
C ASP A 244 -7.86 6.38 12.77
N MET A 245 -6.64 6.81 13.12
CA MET A 245 -6.27 8.22 13.15
C MET A 245 -5.95 8.81 11.77
N CYS A 246 -5.66 7.98 10.77
CA CYS A 246 -5.23 8.42 9.43
C CYS A 246 -5.86 7.49 8.40
N ALA A 247 -7.18 7.46 8.39
CA ALA A 247 -7.96 6.34 7.91
C ALA A 247 -8.03 6.21 6.38
N ALA A 248 -7.85 7.30 5.64
CA ALA A 248 -8.14 7.29 4.21
C ALA A 248 -7.18 6.44 3.38
N PRO A 249 -7.67 5.69 2.38
CA PRO A 249 -9.04 5.70 1.84
C PRO A 249 -10.04 4.77 2.57
N GLY A 250 -9.69 4.20 3.71
CA GLY A 250 -10.59 3.41 4.56
C GLY A 250 -10.36 1.90 4.48
N GLY A 251 -9.30 1.42 3.82
CA GLY A 251 -9.04 -0.01 3.67
C GLY A 251 -8.85 -0.73 5.03
N LYS A 252 -8.00 -0.18 5.90
CA LYS A 252 -7.78 -0.70 7.26
C LYS A 252 -8.99 -0.47 8.16
N THR A 253 -9.61 0.70 8.08
CA THR A 253 -10.86 1.01 8.80
C THR A 253 -11.97 -0.01 8.51
N CYS A 254 -12.23 -0.28 7.22
CA CYS A 254 -13.26 -1.24 6.81
C CYS A 254 -12.88 -2.66 7.20
N HIS A 255 -11.58 -2.99 7.16
CA HIS A 255 -11.09 -4.28 7.63
C HIS A 255 -11.33 -4.47 9.13
N ILE A 256 -11.02 -3.47 9.95
CA ILE A 256 -11.28 -3.48 11.39
C ILE A 256 -12.76 -3.74 11.67
N ALA A 257 -13.66 -2.98 11.03
CA ALA A 257 -15.09 -3.16 11.17
C ALA A 257 -15.56 -4.57 10.75
N ALA A 258 -15.02 -5.10 9.65
CA ALA A 258 -15.30 -6.46 9.21
C ALA A 258 -14.84 -7.53 10.22
N LEU A 259 -13.63 -7.39 10.81
CA LEU A 259 -13.11 -8.29 11.85
C LEU A 259 -13.96 -8.26 13.13
N MET A 260 -14.57 -7.10 13.44
CA MET A 260 -15.52 -6.94 14.54
C MET A 260 -16.92 -7.46 14.20
N LYS A 261 -17.12 -8.03 12.99
CA LYS A 261 -18.43 -8.42 12.45
C LYS A 261 -19.45 -7.28 12.49
N ASP A 262 -18.96 -6.06 12.26
CA ASP A 262 -19.70 -4.80 12.32
C ASP A 262 -20.39 -4.54 13.68
N GLN A 263 -19.92 -5.17 14.77
CA GLN A 263 -20.40 -4.97 16.13
C GLN A 263 -19.42 -4.10 16.92
N GLY A 264 -19.85 -2.92 17.37
CA GLY A 264 -19.03 -1.94 18.10
C GLY A 264 -18.97 -0.61 17.35
N GLU A 265 -17.88 0.14 17.53
CA GLU A 265 -17.69 1.44 16.87
C GLU A 265 -16.28 1.58 16.32
N VAL A 266 -16.17 1.95 15.04
CA VAL A 266 -14.90 2.27 14.38
C VAL A 266 -14.92 3.74 13.96
N VAL A 267 -14.21 4.57 14.70
CA VAL A 267 -14.04 5.99 14.41
C VAL A 267 -12.88 6.17 13.43
N ALA A 268 -13.13 6.83 12.30
CA ALA A 268 -12.16 7.05 11.24
C ALA A 268 -11.90 8.55 11.05
N LEU A 269 -10.65 8.99 11.21
CA LEU A 269 -10.25 10.38 11.04
C LEU A 269 -9.36 10.56 9.81
N ASP A 270 -9.60 11.62 9.06
CA ASP A 270 -8.67 12.15 8.05
C ASP A 270 -8.86 13.68 7.95
N ARG A 271 -7.79 14.40 7.59
CA ARG A 271 -7.81 15.86 7.49
C ARG A 271 -8.52 16.37 6.22
N ILE A 272 -8.62 15.55 5.17
CA ILE A 272 -9.09 15.99 3.85
C ILE A 272 -10.52 15.50 3.61
N ARG A 273 -11.46 16.43 3.37
CA ARG A 273 -12.89 16.10 3.18
C ARG A 273 -13.14 15.07 2.08
N ASN A 274 -12.54 15.23 0.90
CA ASN A 274 -12.72 14.28 -0.22
C ASN A 274 -12.27 12.86 0.14
N LYS A 275 -11.29 12.73 1.04
CA LYS A 275 -10.81 11.44 1.53
C LYS A 275 -11.79 10.80 2.51
N ILE A 276 -12.49 11.59 3.31
CA ILE A 276 -13.58 11.11 4.18
C ILE A 276 -14.74 10.57 3.34
N ASP A 277 -15.11 11.25 2.26
CA ASP A 277 -16.17 10.75 1.38
C ASP A 277 -15.80 9.40 0.76
N ARG A 278 -14.51 9.18 0.47
CA ARG A 278 -14.00 7.87 0.03
C ARG A 278 -14.13 6.79 1.10
N ILE A 279 -13.83 7.10 2.37
CA ILE A 279 -14.01 6.16 3.48
C ILE A 279 -15.49 5.76 3.60
N ARG A 280 -16.40 6.75 3.55
CA ARG A 280 -17.85 6.51 3.62
C ARG A 280 -18.34 5.66 2.46
N GLN A 281 -17.90 5.96 1.24
CA GLN A 281 -18.21 5.17 0.06
C GLN A 281 -17.74 3.71 0.19
N ASN A 282 -16.51 3.50 0.66
CA ASN A 282 -15.98 2.15 0.87
C ASN A 282 -16.72 1.40 1.99
N ALA A 283 -17.02 2.05 3.11
CA ALA A 283 -17.80 1.46 4.19
C ALA A 283 -19.21 1.07 3.72
N GLN A 284 -19.89 1.96 2.99
CA GLN A 284 -21.21 1.70 2.41
C GLN A 284 -21.16 0.54 1.40
N MET A 285 -20.16 0.53 0.51
CA MET A 285 -19.97 -0.52 -0.49
C MET A 285 -19.75 -1.90 0.13
N LEU A 286 -19.05 -1.96 1.28
CA LEU A 286 -18.80 -3.18 2.04
C LEU A 286 -19.87 -3.48 3.09
N HIS A 287 -20.98 -2.73 3.11
CA HIS A 287 -22.11 -2.88 4.03
C HIS A 287 -21.73 -2.79 5.52
N LEU A 288 -20.85 -1.85 5.88
CA LEU A 288 -20.37 -1.63 7.25
C LEU A 288 -21.05 -0.40 7.86
N GLN A 289 -21.79 -0.59 8.95
CA GLN A 289 -22.55 0.46 9.64
C GLN A 289 -21.82 0.99 10.89
N SER A 290 -20.90 0.22 11.46
CA SER A 290 -20.13 0.62 12.66
C SER A 290 -19.10 1.72 12.41
N VAL A 291 -18.85 2.08 11.15
CA VAL A 291 -17.83 3.06 10.75
C VAL A 291 -18.36 4.49 10.82
N LYS A 292 -17.77 5.32 11.69
CA LYS A 292 -18.05 6.75 11.81
C LYS A 292 -16.86 7.58 11.33
N ALA A 293 -16.97 8.18 10.15
CA ALA A 293 -15.89 8.93 9.51
C ALA A 293 -16.02 10.45 9.67
N TYR A 294 -14.97 11.11 10.17
CA TYR A 294 -14.95 12.54 10.47
C TYR A 294 -13.76 13.25 9.80
N CYS A 295 -14.03 14.39 9.17
CA CYS A 295 -13.00 15.27 8.63
C CYS A 295 -12.38 16.09 9.77
N PHE A 296 -11.26 15.62 10.32
CA PHE A 296 -10.66 16.20 11.51
C PHE A 296 -9.14 16.06 11.52
N ASN A 297 -8.45 17.01 12.17
CA ASN A 297 -7.01 16.93 12.35
C ASN A 297 -6.67 16.06 13.57
N SER A 298 -6.14 14.86 13.31
CA SER A 298 -5.85 13.88 14.36
C SER A 298 -4.81 14.32 15.39
N THR A 299 -3.97 15.32 15.09
CA THR A 299 -3.07 15.91 16.11
C THR A 299 -3.81 16.71 17.18
N GLN A 300 -5.08 17.04 16.96
CA GLN A 300 -5.94 17.81 17.84
C GLN A 300 -7.12 16.96 18.35
N ALA A 301 -7.08 15.64 18.16
CA ALA A 301 -8.21 14.75 18.46
C ALA A 301 -8.46 14.52 19.96
N VAL A 302 -7.62 15.05 20.84
CA VAL A 302 -7.79 14.96 22.30
C VAL A 302 -8.50 16.21 22.81
N SER A 303 -9.63 16.02 23.48
CA SER A 303 -10.36 17.10 24.17
C SER A 303 -9.55 17.61 25.37
N GLY A 304 -9.57 18.93 25.58
CA GLY A 304 -8.98 19.59 26.76
C GLY A 304 -9.86 19.49 28.00
N ASP A 305 -11.18 19.47 27.82
CA ASP A 305 -12.17 19.39 28.89
C ASP A 305 -12.79 17.99 28.96
N SER A 306 -12.77 17.39 30.15
CA SER A 306 -13.23 16.03 30.45
C SER A 306 -14.75 15.86 30.47
N ALA A 307 -15.53 16.93 30.23
CA ALA A 307 -16.95 17.00 30.58
C ALA A 307 -17.94 17.04 29.39
N GLN A 308 -17.48 17.07 28.14
CA GLN A 308 -18.38 16.97 26.98
C GLN A 308 -18.19 15.62 26.28
N GLU A 309 -19.12 14.69 26.54
CA GLU A 309 -19.34 13.52 25.70
C GLU A 309 -19.94 13.98 24.37
N ASN A 310 -19.08 14.45 23.46
CA ASN A 310 -19.48 14.72 22.09
C ASN A 310 -19.47 13.41 21.28
N GLU A 311 -20.47 13.21 20.42
CA GLU A 311 -20.53 12.05 19.50
C GLU A 311 -19.38 12.05 18.47
N GLY A 312 -18.72 13.18 18.26
CA GLY A 312 -17.64 13.40 17.29
C GLY A 312 -16.38 14.03 17.90
N PRO A 313 -15.30 14.17 17.10
CA PRO A 313 -14.02 14.71 17.58
C PRO A 313 -14.11 16.20 17.96
N PRO A 314 -13.30 16.68 18.92
CA PRO A 314 -12.27 15.94 19.65
C PRO A 314 -12.87 15.02 20.73
N PHE A 315 -12.13 13.97 21.10
CA PHE A 315 -12.57 12.93 22.03
C PHE A 315 -11.90 13.03 23.41
N PRO A 316 -12.57 12.61 24.49
CA PRO A 316 -11.94 12.53 25.81
C PRO A 316 -10.70 11.63 25.81
N ALA A 317 -9.75 11.93 26.70
CA ALA A 317 -8.61 11.05 26.93
C ALA A 317 -9.08 9.65 27.38
N GLU A 318 -8.31 8.62 27.07
CA GLU A 318 -8.57 7.23 27.47
C GLU A 318 -9.99 6.74 27.10
N SER A 319 -10.46 7.07 25.89
CA SER A 319 -11.82 6.75 25.42
C SER A 319 -11.88 5.66 24.35
N PHE A 320 -10.75 5.14 23.89
CA PHE A 320 -10.67 4.07 22.88
C PHE A 320 -9.99 2.82 23.42
N ASP A 321 -10.59 1.66 23.14
CA ASP A 321 -10.03 0.35 23.52
C ASP A 321 -8.79 0.02 22.67
N ARG A 322 -8.79 0.45 21.41
CA ARG A 322 -7.64 0.35 20.51
C ARG A 322 -7.49 1.58 19.62
N VAL A 323 -6.25 1.87 19.27
CA VAL A 323 -5.90 2.94 18.34
C VAL A 323 -4.99 2.37 17.25
N LEU A 324 -5.38 2.59 15.99
CA LEU A 324 -4.53 2.41 14.83
C LEU A 324 -3.97 3.77 14.41
N LEU A 325 -2.64 3.86 14.39
CA LEU A 325 -1.90 4.96 13.80
C LEU A 325 -1.18 4.46 12.54
N ASP A 326 -1.92 4.40 11.43
CA ASP A 326 -1.36 4.19 10.09
C ASP A 326 -0.79 5.52 9.56
N ALA A 327 0.39 5.88 10.06
CA ALA A 327 0.85 7.25 9.97
C ALA A 327 1.20 7.67 8.53
N PRO A 328 0.93 8.92 8.12
CA PRO A 328 1.45 9.45 6.87
C PRO A 328 2.97 9.38 6.88
N CYS A 329 3.54 8.86 5.80
CA CYS A 329 4.96 8.57 5.68
C CYS A 329 5.47 8.89 4.27
N SER A 330 6.78 8.83 4.08
CA SER A 330 7.43 9.06 2.78
C SER A 330 7.02 8.07 1.67
N GLY A 331 6.47 6.91 2.03
CA GLY A 331 5.94 5.94 1.06
C GLY A 331 7.00 5.26 0.18
N LEU A 332 8.27 5.31 0.60
CA LEU A 332 9.40 4.78 -0.19
C LEU A 332 9.39 3.25 -0.33
N GLY A 333 8.56 2.54 0.44
CA GLY A 333 8.38 1.10 0.36
C GLY A 333 7.35 0.65 -0.69
N GLN A 334 6.63 1.56 -1.34
CA GLN A 334 5.60 1.19 -2.32
C GLN A 334 6.20 0.44 -3.52
N ARG A 335 5.46 -0.55 -4.04
CA ARG A 335 5.85 -1.35 -5.20
C ARG A 335 4.68 -1.62 -6.16
N PRO A 336 4.89 -1.48 -7.48
CA PRO A 336 6.08 -0.94 -8.12
C PRO A 336 6.18 0.57 -7.92
N ASN A 337 7.38 1.07 -7.66
CA ASN A 337 7.72 2.48 -7.60
C ASN A 337 8.97 2.70 -8.45
N MET A 338 8.75 3.17 -9.67
CA MET A 338 9.83 3.36 -10.64
C MET A 338 10.58 4.70 -10.45
N GLY A 339 10.02 5.63 -9.67
CA GLY A 339 10.65 6.92 -9.41
C GLY A 339 9.95 7.77 -8.37
N SER A 340 10.73 8.53 -7.61
CA SER A 340 10.26 9.49 -6.60
C SER A 340 10.94 10.84 -6.80
N THR A 341 10.13 11.89 -6.95
CA THR A 341 10.59 13.28 -7.10
C THR A 341 10.75 14.01 -5.77
N TRP A 342 10.47 13.33 -4.66
CA TRP A 342 10.53 13.89 -3.32
C TRP A 342 11.95 14.35 -2.97
N SER A 343 12.07 15.52 -2.36
CA SER A 343 13.32 16.01 -1.78
C SER A 343 13.58 15.36 -0.42
N LEU A 344 14.84 15.36 -0.01
CA LEU A 344 15.22 14.89 1.33
C LEU A 344 14.50 15.68 2.44
N LYS A 345 14.30 17.00 2.25
CA LYS A 345 13.57 17.84 3.20
C LYS A 345 12.12 17.38 3.39
N GLU A 346 11.44 17.00 2.30
CA GLU A 346 10.06 16.50 2.38
C GLU A 346 10.00 15.14 3.06
N ILE A 347 10.94 14.23 2.77
CA ILE A 347 11.04 12.92 3.44
C ILE A 347 11.28 13.10 4.95
N CYS A 348 12.22 13.96 5.34
CA CYS A 348 12.53 14.24 6.74
C CYS A 348 11.46 15.06 7.48
N SER A 349 10.39 15.49 6.81
CA SER A 349 9.29 16.23 7.44
C SER A 349 8.26 15.35 8.14
N TYR A 350 8.26 14.03 7.85
CA TYR A 350 7.29 13.07 8.39
C TYR A 350 7.50 12.72 9.86
N PRO A 351 8.72 12.42 10.36
CA PRO A 351 8.91 12.00 11.76
C PRO A 351 8.32 12.99 12.79
N PRO A 352 8.50 14.32 12.68
CA PRO A 352 7.86 15.27 13.60
C PRO A 352 6.33 15.22 13.59
N LEU A 353 5.72 15.03 12.42
CA LEU A 353 4.26 14.87 12.31
C LEU A 353 3.80 13.55 12.93
N GLN A 354 4.51 12.46 12.65
CA GLN A 354 4.24 11.13 13.21
C GLN A 354 4.29 11.17 14.74
N ARG A 355 5.28 11.84 15.34
CA ARG A 355 5.37 12.02 16.81
C ARG A 355 4.18 12.79 17.39
N LYS A 356 3.71 13.86 16.72
CA LYS A 356 2.52 14.60 17.15
C LYS A 356 1.26 13.73 17.11
N LEU A 357 1.09 12.93 16.06
CA LEU A 357 -0.01 11.98 15.97
C LEU A 357 0.09 10.90 17.05
N PHE A 358 1.29 10.39 17.30
CA PHE A 358 1.57 9.39 18.33
C PHE A 358 1.21 9.90 19.73
N HIS A 359 1.58 11.15 20.08
CA HIS A 359 1.16 11.78 21.34
C HIS A 359 -0.37 11.78 21.51
N ALA A 360 -1.12 12.12 20.46
CA ALA A 360 -2.57 12.08 20.50
C ALA A 360 -3.10 10.64 20.64
N ALA A 361 -2.50 9.67 19.93
CA ALA A 361 -2.84 8.25 20.02
C ALA A 361 -2.77 7.72 21.45
N VAL A 362 -1.65 7.98 22.14
CA VAL A 362 -1.41 7.52 23.51
C VAL A 362 -2.36 8.16 24.53
N ARG A 363 -2.72 9.43 24.33
CA ARG A 363 -3.68 10.13 25.19
C ARG A 363 -5.11 9.61 24.99
N LEU A 364 -5.49 9.23 23.78
CA LEU A 364 -6.82 8.70 23.46
C LEU A 364 -7.00 7.23 23.86
N LEU A 365 -5.90 6.48 23.95
CA LEU A 365 -5.92 5.06 24.29
C LEU A 365 -6.22 4.82 25.78
N LYS A 366 -7.14 3.91 26.07
CA LYS A 366 -7.41 3.41 27.43
C LYS A 366 -6.20 2.70 28.05
N LYS A 367 -6.12 2.69 29.38
CA LYS A 367 -5.25 1.74 30.09
C LYS A 367 -5.69 0.31 29.78
N GLY A 368 -4.73 -0.60 29.59
CA GLY A 368 -4.93 -1.93 29.03
C GLY A 368 -5.23 -1.96 27.53
N GLY A 369 -5.27 -0.79 26.86
CA GLY A 369 -5.58 -0.69 25.43
C GLY A 369 -4.39 -1.00 24.52
N VAL A 370 -4.67 -1.29 23.25
CA VAL A 370 -3.67 -1.60 22.22
C VAL A 370 -3.48 -0.42 21.25
N LEU A 371 -2.22 -0.03 21.03
CA LEU A 371 -1.82 0.87 19.94
C LEU A 371 -1.07 0.08 18.88
N VAL A 372 -1.47 0.18 17.61
CA VAL A 372 -0.67 -0.27 16.48
C VAL A 372 -0.20 0.94 15.70
N TYR A 373 1.12 1.04 15.50
CA TYR A 373 1.77 2.00 14.63
C TYR A 373 2.22 1.29 13.35
N SER A 374 1.87 1.83 12.19
CA SER A 374 2.30 1.28 10.90
C SER A 374 2.67 2.34 9.89
N THR A 375 3.59 2.00 8.98
CA THR A 375 3.97 2.83 7.84
C THR A 375 4.23 1.96 6.59
N CYS A 376 4.16 2.57 5.40
CA CYS A 376 4.55 1.94 4.14
C CYS A 376 5.89 2.47 3.61
N THR A 377 6.82 2.76 4.52
CA THR A 377 8.17 3.24 4.20
C THR A 377 9.25 2.33 4.77
N VAL A 378 10.47 2.53 4.28
CA VAL A 378 11.66 1.74 4.62
C VAL A 378 12.70 2.53 5.42
N THR A 379 12.41 3.80 5.77
CA THR A 379 13.34 4.64 6.52
C THR A 379 13.39 4.22 7.99
N LEU A 380 14.56 4.30 8.61
CA LEU A 380 14.72 4.01 10.05
C LEU A 380 14.07 5.12 10.90
N ALA A 381 14.18 6.37 10.45
CA ALA A 381 13.66 7.57 11.10
C ALA A 381 12.13 7.63 11.25
N GLU A 382 11.39 6.91 10.38
CA GLU A 382 9.93 6.81 10.45
C GLU A 382 9.46 5.49 11.10
N ASN A 383 10.38 4.57 11.41
CA ASN A 383 10.07 3.22 11.87
C ASN A 383 10.72 2.93 13.23
N GLU A 384 11.87 2.25 13.27
CA GLU A 384 12.51 1.81 14.51
C GLU A 384 12.91 2.98 15.42
N GLU A 385 13.33 4.12 14.87
CA GLU A 385 13.61 5.33 15.67
C GLU A 385 12.34 5.90 16.32
N GLN A 386 11.18 5.75 15.67
CA GLN A 386 9.90 6.16 16.24
C GLN A 386 9.49 5.24 17.39
N VAL A 387 9.79 3.95 17.29
CA VAL A 387 9.59 2.99 18.38
C VAL A 387 10.49 3.31 19.57
N ALA A 388 11.80 3.51 19.33
CA ALA A 388 12.76 3.87 20.38
C ALA A 388 12.33 5.15 21.10
N TRP A 389 12.00 6.20 20.33
CA TRP A 389 11.47 7.45 20.86
C TRP A 389 10.18 7.25 21.67
N ALA A 390 9.25 6.42 21.19
CA ALA A 390 7.98 6.19 21.88
C ALA A 390 8.17 5.48 23.23
N LEU A 391 9.06 4.49 23.30
CA LEU A 391 9.38 3.78 24.54
C LEU A 391 10.07 4.68 25.58
N GLU A 392 10.91 5.61 25.13
CA GLU A 392 11.53 6.61 26.00
C GLU A 392 10.52 7.68 26.47
N THR A 393 9.68 8.17 25.55
CA THR A 393 8.75 9.28 25.81
C THR A 393 7.52 8.87 26.60
N PHE A 394 7.05 7.63 26.44
CA PHE A 394 5.84 7.10 27.07
C PHE A 394 6.16 5.86 27.92
N PRO A 395 6.58 6.03 29.18
CA PRO A 395 6.86 4.89 30.07
C PRO A 395 5.65 3.97 30.33
N CYS A 396 4.44 4.44 30.05
CA CYS A 396 3.22 3.64 30.12
C CYS A 396 3.05 2.66 28.95
N LEU A 397 3.87 2.77 27.89
CA LEU A 397 3.83 1.85 26.75
C LEU A 397 4.88 0.76 26.88
N THR A 398 4.49 -0.45 26.51
CA THR A 398 5.40 -1.58 26.32
C THR A 398 5.20 -2.18 24.94
N LEU A 399 6.30 -2.60 24.29
CA LEU A 399 6.20 -3.38 23.05
C LEU A 399 5.57 -4.74 23.33
N HIS A 400 4.69 -5.17 22.43
CA HIS A 400 3.94 -6.42 22.58
C HIS A 400 4.12 -7.33 21.35
N PRO A 401 4.19 -8.66 21.54
CA PRO A 401 4.17 -9.62 20.43
C PRO A 401 2.98 -9.44 19.49
N GLN A 402 3.18 -9.79 18.22
CA GLN A 402 2.22 -9.59 17.14
C GLN A 402 1.79 -10.94 16.57
N GLU A 403 0.49 -11.10 16.35
CA GLU A 403 -0.10 -12.30 15.73
C GLU A 403 -1.08 -11.85 14.63
N PRO A 404 -0.94 -12.36 13.38
CA PRO A 404 0.15 -13.21 12.91
C PRO A 404 1.48 -12.44 12.77
N HIS A 405 2.60 -13.15 12.91
CA HIS A 405 3.94 -12.64 12.61
C HIS A 405 4.39 -13.14 11.23
N VAL A 406 4.28 -12.27 10.22
CA VAL A 406 4.51 -12.57 8.80
C VAL A 406 5.82 -11.97 8.30
N GLY A 407 6.09 -10.71 8.65
CA GLY A 407 7.33 -10.02 8.27
C GLY A 407 8.56 -10.50 9.04
N ALA A 408 9.71 -9.90 8.77
CA ALA A 408 10.92 -10.08 9.54
C ALA A 408 10.92 -9.20 10.80
N GLY A 409 11.89 -9.40 11.69
CA GLY A 409 12.13 -8.47 12.80
C GLY A 409 12.60 -7.09 12.32
N GLY A 410 12.60 -6.12 13.22
CA GLY A 410 13.07 -4.75 12.95
C GLY A 410 14.54 -4.67 12.53
N MET A 411 14.89 -3.58 11.85
CA MET A 411 16.25 -3.32 11.39
C MET A 411 17.10 -2.69 12.51
N PRO A 412 18.35 -3.15 12.74
CA PRO A 412 19.29 -2.49 13.65
C PRO A 412 19.60 -1.04 13.24
N GLY A 413 19.98 -0.20 14.22
CA GLY A 413 20.39 1.19 14.00
C GLY A 413 19.69 2.22 14.88
N ALA A 414 18.62 1.82 15.59
CA ALA A 414 17.84 2.69 16.46
C ALA A 414 18.12 2.47 17.96
N GLY A 415 19.14 1.67 18.32
CA GLY A 415 19.46 1.36 19.71
C GLY A 415 18.46 0.42 20.42
N LEU A 416 17.59 -0.26 19.67
CA LEU A 416 16.67 -1.27 20.22
C LEU A 416 17.41 -2.59 20.49
N SER A 417 17.03 -3.30 21.55
CA SER A 417 17.60 -4.62 21.86
C SER A 417 17.17 -5.68 20.83
N PRO A 418 17.92 -6.79 20.67
CA PRO A 418 17.52 -7.89 19.79
C PRO A 418 16.13 -8.46 20.11
N GLU A 419 15.75 -8.50 21.38
CA GLU A 419 14.42 -8.93 21.83
C GLU A 419 13.35 -7.95 21.37
N GLN A 420 13.59 -6.64 21.49
CA GLN A 420 12.66 -5.61 21.01
C GLN A 420 12.50 -5.67 19.49
N LEU A 421 13.59 -5.85 18.73
CA LEU A 421 13.55 -5.97 17.28
C LEU A 421 12.71 -7.18 16.83
N ARG A 422 12.74 -8.30 17.56
CA ARG A 422 11.89 -9.49 17.28
C ARG A 422 10.39 -9.25 17.52
N LEU A 423 10.02 -8.23 18.30
CA LEU A 423 8.61 -7.85 18.52
C LEU A 423 8.05 -6.95 17.42
N LEU A 424 8.91 -6.43 16.55
CA LEU A 424 8.53 -5.61 15.39
C LEU A 424 8.27 -6.50 14.17
N GLN A 425 7.49 -5.99 13.22
CA GLN A 425 7.36 -6.61 11.91
C GLN A 425 7.78 -5.62 10.83
N ARG A 426 8.87 -5.94 10.13
CA ARG A 426 9.37 -5.21 8.97
C ARG A 426 9.26 -6.10 7.74
N PHE A 427 8.60 -5.58 6.71
CA PHE A 427 8.53 -6.22 5.40
C PHE A 427 9.66 -5.66 4.55
N SER A 428 10.64 -6.51 4.29
CA SER A 428 11.90 -6.19 3.62
C SER A 428 12.00 -6.98 2.31
N PRO A 429 11.43 -6.47 1.20
CA PRO A 429 11.39 -7.20 -0.07
C PRO A 429 12.78 -7.55 -0.60
N GLU A 430 13.82 -6.79 -0.23
CA GLU A 430 15.21 -7.04 -0.58
C GLU A 430 15.78 -8.36 -0.04
N LEU A 431 15.22 -8.89 1.06
CA LEU A 431 15.68 -10.14 1.67
C LEU A 431 15.18 -11.38 0.94
N SER A 432 14.09 -11.27 0.19
CA SER A 432 13.52 -12.34 -0.64
C SER A 432 13.74 -12.08 -2.12
N TRP A 433 14.51 -11.05 -2.47
CA TRP A 433 14.76 -10.66 -3.85
C TRP A 433 15.90 -11.49 -4.44
N ASP A 434 15.56 -12.69 -4.89
CA ASP A 434 16.43 -13.53 -5.71
C ASP A 434 15.67 -13.92 -6.99
N GLN A 435 16.10 -13.37 -8.12
CA GLN A 435 15.47 -13.58 -9.44
C GLN A 435 15.55 -15.03 -9.94
N THR A 436 16.22 -15.93 -9.20
CA THR A 436 16.69 -17.24 -9.67
C THR A 436 16.18 -18.44 -8.87
N GLU A 437 15.55 -18.26 -7.71
CA GLU A 437 15.12 -19.41 -6.92
C GLU A 437 13.65 -19.74 -7.19
N THR A 438 13.41 -20.87 -7.85
CA THR A 438 12.10 -21.50 -8.12
C THR A 438 11.72 -22.57 -7.09
N THR A 439 12.53 -22.73 -6.03
CA THR A 439 12.41 -23.84 -5.07
C THR A 439 11.51 -23.56 -3.86
N THR A 440 11.30 -22.28 -3.47
CA THR A 440 10.41 -21.93 -2.36
C THR A 440 8.93 -22.11 -2.77
N PRO A 441 8.09 -22.76 -1.95
CA PRO A 441 6.66 -22.88 -2.22
C PRO A 441 6.03 -21.52 -2.54
N LEU A 442 5.18 -21.48 -3.57
CA LEU A 442 4.54 -20.25 -4.06
C LEU A 442 3.95 -19.39 -2.93
N GLN A 443 3.24 -20.02 -1.98
CA GLN A 443 2.62 -19.33 -0.84
C GLN A 443 3.62 -18.67 0.12
N CYS A 444 4.82 -19.24 0.33
CA CYS A 444 5.84 -18.64 1.20
C CYS A 444 6.51 -17.42 0.58
N ARG A 445 6.46 -17.28 -0.76
CA ARG A 445 6.97 -16.08 -1.45
C ARG A 445 6.08 -14.87 -1.24
N ALA A 446 4.78 -15.06 -1.07
CA ALA A 446 3.84 -13.97 -0.87
C ALA A 446 4.11 -13.19 0.42
N ASP A 447 4.70 -13.83 1.43
CA ASP A 447 5.10 -13.20 2.70
C ASP A 447 6.35 -12.33 2.54
N GLY A 448 7.30 -12.76 1.70
CA GLY A 448 8.59 -12.10 1.50
C GLY A 448 8.59 -11.04 0.40
N ASP A 449 7.97 -11.34 -0.75
CA ASP A 449 7.92 -10.44 -1.91
C ASP A 449 6.72 -9.48 -1.85
N THR A 450 6.79 -8.55 -0.89
CA THR A 450 5.73 -7.58 -0.60
C THR A 450 6.20 -6.14 -0.82
N ILE A 451 5.36 -5.15 -0.51
CA ILE A 451 5.84 -3.76 -0.38
C ILE A 451 6.73 -3.62 0.86
N GLY A 452 7.61 -2.62 0.87
CA GLY A 452 8.26 -2.17 2.09
C GLY A 452 7.24 -1.64 3.09
N PHE A 453 7.22 -2.21 4.31
CA PHE A 453 6.20 -1.92 5.31
C PHE A 453 6.73 -2.14 6.73
N PHE A 454 6.13 -1.49 7.71
CA PHE A 454 6.51 -1.59 9.11
C PHE A 454 5.29 -1.64 10.03
N ILE A 455 5.34 -2.47 11.08
CA ILE A 455 4.30 -2.61 12.09
C ILE A 455 4.95 -2.73 13.48
N ALA A 456 4.51 -1.89 14.41
CA ALA A 456 4.83 -1.96 15.82
C ALA A 456 3.55 -2.00 16.65
N LYS A 457 3.48 -2.88 17.64
CA LYS A 457 2.34 -3.03 18.55
C LYS A 457 2.75 -2.70 19.98
N PHE A 458 1.95 -1.88 20.63
CA PHE A 458 2.15 -1.43 21.99
C PHE A 458 0.92 -1.75 22.86
N LEU A 459 1.17 -2.08 24.12
CA LEU A 459 0.16 -2.12 25.17
C LEU A 459 0.36 -0.90 26.09
N LYS A 460 -0.72 -0.24 26.48
CA LYS A 460 -0.69 0.83 27.49
C LYS A 460 -1.01 0.25 28.86
N ASN A 461 -0.09 0.34 29.81
CA ASN A 461 -0.23 -0.17 31.17
C ASN A 461 -1.05 0.75 32.08
#